data_AF-F4X2B6-F1
#
_entry.id   AF-F4X2B6-F1
#
_cell.length_a   1.000
_cell.length_b   1.000
_cell.length_c   1.000
_cell.angle_alpha   90.00
_cell.angle_beta   90.00
_cell.angle_gamma   90.00
#
_symmetry.space_group_name_H-M   'P 1'
#
loop_
_entity.id
_entity.type
_entity.pdbx_description
1 polymer ?
#
loop_
_entity_poly.entity_id
_entity_poly.type
_entity_poly.pdbx_seq_one_letter_code
_entity_poly.pdbx_strand_id
1 'polypeptide(L)'
;MALHESTKENVRKHLEDVSLHTSPKKSCISPTISQDHGLKNGVQLKEDFNPKLEPLLQEGPNRFVIFPIQYPDIWDMYKKAVASFWTIEEVSLHKQDKKDWNEKLNSDEKRFISHVLAFFAASDGIVNENLIEKFSQEVKIPEARCFYGFQIAIENIHSEMYSLLIETYISDPKEK
;
A
#
# COMPACT_ATOMS: atom_id res chain seq x y z
N MET A 1 -0.59 -26.36 -25.11
CA MET A 1 -1.22 -26.42 -23.79
C MET A 1 -1.35 -24.98 -23.32
N ALA A 2 -2.50 -24.36 -23.54
CA ALA A 2 -2.70 -22.95 -23.26
C ALA A 2 -2.63 -22.72 -21.74
N LEU A 3 -1.80 -21.78 -21.30
CA LEU A 3 -1.78 -21.31 -19.93
C LEU A 3 -3.16 -20.69 -19.66
N HIS A 4 -3.91 -21.28 -18.74
CA HIS A 4 -5.19 -20.76 -18.30
C HIS A 4 -4.97 -19.33 -17.81
N GLU A 5 -5.63 -18.35 -18.43
CA GLU A 5 -5.64 -16.96 -17.95
C GLU A 5 -6.09 -16.97 -16.48
N SER A 6 -5.25 -16.41 -15.61
CA SER A 6 -5.54 -16.24 -14.20
C SER A 6 -6.50 -15.06 -14.04
N THR A 7 -7.79 -15.31 -14.22
CA THR A 7 -8.84 -14.34 -13.90
C THR A 7 -8.97 -14.16 -12.38
N LYS A 8 -9.30 -12.93 -11.96
CA LYS A 8 -9.42 -12.48 -10.55
C LYS A 8 -10.30 -13.38 -9.65
N GLU A 9 -11.15 -14.24 -10.23
CA GLU A 9 -11.94 -15.24 -9.52
C GLU A 9 -11.13 -16.40 -8.92
N ASN A 10 -9.98 -16.76 -9.49
CA ASN A 10 -9.20 -17.93 -9.03
C ASN A 10 -8.56 -17.73 -7.65
N VAL A 11 -8.32 -16.49 -7.23
CA VAL A 11 -7.73 -16.18 -5.91
C VAL A 11 -8.71 -16.54 -4.78
N ARG A 12 -10.01 -16.36 -4.99
CA ARG A 12 -11.03 -16.59 -3.96
C ARG A 12 -11.29 -18.08 -3.71
N LYS A 13 -11.33 -18.90 -4.77
CA LYS A 13 -11.57 -20.34 -4.66
C LYS A 13 -10.45 -21.09 -3.92
N HIS A 14 -9.19 -20.66 -4.09
CA HIS A 14 -8.07 -21.36 -3.46
C HIS A 14 -7.97 -21.13 -1.94
N LEU A 15 -8.65 -20.12 -1.41
CA LEU A 15 -8.67 -19.78 0.03
C LEU A 15 -9.67 -20.62 0.82
N GLU A 16 -10.72 -21.16 0.17
CA GLU A 16 -11.73 -22.01 0.82
C GLU A 16 -11.20 -23.44 1.09
N ASP A 17 -10.21 -23.90 0.32
CA ASP A 17 -9.60 -25.22 0.48
C ASP A 17 -8.51 -25.29 1.57
N VAL A 18 -8.08 -24.13 2.09
CA VAL A 18 -7.15 -24.04 3.22
C VAL A 18 -7.97 -23.88 4.49
N SER A 19 -7.84 -24.81 5.44
CA SER A 19 -8.48 -24.69 6.77
C SER A 19 -7.88 -23.51 7.54
N LEU A 20 -8.42 -22.30 7.31
CA LEU A 20 -7.96 -21.06 7.93
C LEU A 20 -8.54 -20.97 9.35
N HIS A 21 -7.70 -21.19 10.36
CA HIS A 21 -8.02 -20.84 11.74
C HIS A 21 -8.18 -19.32 11.85
N THR A 22 -9.22 -18.85 12.55
CA THR A 22 -9.44 -17.41 12.76
C THR A 22 -8.21 -16.75 13.37
N SER A 23 -7.81 -15.59 12.85
CA SER A 23 -6.67 -14.82 13.35
C SER A 23 -6.76 -14.62 14.88
N PRO A 24 -5.63 -14.60 15.60
CA PRO A 24 -5.60 -14.31 17.03
C PRO A 24 -6.43 -13.07 17.35
N LYS A 25 -7.21 -13.11 18.45
CA LYS A 25 -8.02 -11.97 18.86
C LYS A 25 -7.13 -10.73 18.98
N LYS A 26 -7.46 -9.71 18.18
CA LYS A 26 -6.85 -8.38 18.21
C LYS A 26 -6.94 -7.83 19.63
N SER A 27 -5.86 -7.90 20.38
CA SER A 27 -5.70 -7.17 21.65
C SER A 27 -5.42 -5.69 21.39
N CYS A 28 -6.05 -5.12 20.36
CA CYS A 28 -5.97 -3.69 20.09
C CYS A 28 -6.89 -3.03 21.11
N ILE A 29 -6.33 -2.29 22.07
CA ILE A 29 -7.09 -1.48 23.02
C ILE A 29 -7.99 -0.56 22.20
N SER A 30 -9.29 -0.86 22.18
CA SER A 30 -10.26 -0.02 21.48
C SER A 30 -10.47 1.24 22.31
N PRO A 31 -10.29 2.45 21.75
CA PRO A 31 -10.52 3.68 22.51
C PRO A 31 -12.01 3.73 22.90
N THR A 32 -12.30 3.64 24.20
CA THR A 32 -13.66 3.83 24.72
C THR A 32 -13.90 5.34 24.80
N ILE A 33 -14.67 5.87 23.85
CA ILE A 33 -15.10 7.27 23.88
C ILE A 33 -16.13 7.42 25.00
N SER A 34 -15.69 7.93 26.16
CA SER A 34 -16.61 8.39 27.20
C SER A 34 -16.98 9.84 26.87
N GLN A 35 -18.22 10.09 26.49
CA GLN A 35 -18.75 11.45 26.35
C GLN A 35 -18.93 12.05 27.75
N ASP A 36 -17.98 12.89 28.17
CA ASP A 36 -18.20 13.79 29.30
C ASP A 36 -18.35 15.21 28.77
N HIS A 37 -19.57 15.75 28.88
CA HIS A 37 -19.88 17.14 28.57
C HIS A 37 -19.35 18.03 29.71
N GLY A 38 -18.05 18.27 29.72
CA GLY A 38 -17.40 19.05 30.76
C GLY A 38 -16.05 19.59 30.31
N LEU A 39 -15.90 20.91 30.39
CA LEU A 39 -14.76 21.69 29.94
C LEU A 39 -13.43 21.16 30.50
N LYS A 40 -12.43 20.98 29.61
CA LYS A 40 -11.07 20.43 29.78
C LYS A 40 -11.01 18.90 29.78
N ASN A 41 -10.59 18.28 28.67
CA ASN A 41 -10.07 16.91 28.71
C ASN A 41 -9.19 16.62 27.48
N GLY A 42 -7.87 16.63 27.67
CA GLY A 42 -6.98 15.87 26.80
C GLY A 42 -7.36 14.38 26.92
N VAL A 43 -7.32 13.66 25.80
CA VAL A 43 -7.61 12.22 25.77
C VAL A 43 -6.63 11.52 26.71
N GLN A 44 -7.09 11.09 27.89
CA GLN A 44 -6.31 10.23 28.77
C GLN A 44 -6.39 8.81 28.23
N LEU A 45 -5.35 8.41 27.48
CA LEU A 45 -5.08 7.01 27.21
C LEU A 45 -4.85 6.32 28.55
N LYS A 46 -5.71 5.36 28.92
CA LYS A 46 -5.77 4.84 30.29
C LYS A 46 -4.73 3.78 30.63
N GLU A 47 -3.88 3.36 29.69
CA GLU A 47 -2.70 2.54 29.94
C GLU A 47 -1.60 2.90 28.92
N ASP A 48 -0.35 2.98 29.38
CA ASP A 48 0.80 3.21 28.49
C ASP A 48 0.92 2.04 27.49
N PHE A 49 1.07 2.36 26.20
CA PHE A 49 1.28 1.35 25.17
C PHE A 49 2.56 0.56 25.46
N ASN A 50 2.43 -0.77 25.57
CA ASN A 50 3.56 -1.67 25.74
C ASN A 50 3.81 -2.49 24.46
N PRO A 51 4.81 -2.13 23.63
CA PRO A 51 5.10 -2.82 22.38
C PRO A 51 5.39 -4.31 22.55
N LYS A 52 5.88 -4.73 23.73
CA LYS A 52 6.22 -6.13 24.00
C LYS A 52 4.99 -7.04 24.13
N LEU A 53 3.82 -6.47 24.36
CA LEU A 53 2.56 -7.23 24.45
C LEU A 53 1.83 -7.30 23.12
N GLU A 54 2.23 -6.48 22.13
CA GLU A 54 1.58 -6.43 20.82
C GLU A 54 2.01 -7.61 19.94
N PRO A 55 1.11 -8.54 19.58
CA PRO A 55 1.46 -9.75 18.83
C PRO A 55 2.14 -9.48 17.49
N LEU A 56 1.87 -8.35 16.84
CA LEU A 56 2.48 -7.98 15.56
C LEU A 56 3.94 -7.52 15.68
N LEU A 57 4.33 -7.03 16.86
CA LEU A 57 5.65 -6.43 17.13
C LEU A 57 6.56 -7.36 17.94
N GLN A 58 6.01 -8.44 18.51
CA GLN A 58 6.75 -9.42 19.26
C GLN A 58 7.78 -10.15 18.38
N GLU A 59 9.01 -10.26 18.88
CA GLU A 59 10.02 -11.13 18.29
C GLU A 59 9.62 -12.60 18.52
N GLY A 60 8.92 -13.16 17.54
CA GLY A 60 8.57 -14.59 17.51
C GLY A 60 9.77 -15.46 17.12
N PRO A 61 9.65 -16.80 17.22
CA PRO A 61 10.64 -17.68 16.61
C PRO A 61 10.76 -17.31 15.13
N ASN A 62 11.96 -16.98 14.66
CA ASN A 62 12.21 -16.51 13.29
C ASN A 62 11.60 -17.46 12.25
N ARG A 63 10.36 -17.16 11.85
CA ARG A 63 9.55 -18.01 10.99
C ARG A 63 9.86 -17.64 9.55
N PHE A 64 10.85 -18.31 8.98
CA PHE A 64 11.26 -18.09 7.59
C PHE A 64 10.39 -18.82 6.57
N VAL A 65 9.53 -19.74 7.03
CA VAL A 65 8.56 -20.45 6.19
C VAL A 65 7.18 -19.81 6.33
N ILE A 66 6.48 -19.64 5.21
CA ILE A 66 5.16 -19.01 5.20
C ILE A 66 4.09 -19.91 5.82
N PHE A 67 4.14 -21.20 5.55
CA PHE A 67 3.17 -22.16 6.09
C PHE A 67 3.59 -22.72 7.46
N PRO A 68 2.62 -23.02 8.34
CA PRO A 68 1.17 -22.76 8.19
C PRO A 68 0.82 -21.27 8.37
N ILE A 69 -0.19 -20.79 7.64
CA ILE A 69 -0.71 -19.41 7.77
C ILE A 69 -1.33 -19.22 9.15
N GLN A 70 -0.91 -18.18 9.87
CA GLN A 70 -1.40 -17.84 11.21
C GLN A 70 -2.32 -16.61 11.21
N TYR A 71 -2.19 -15.73 10.21
CA TYR A 71 -3.03 -14.54 10.03
C TYR A 71 -3.74 -14.56 8.67
N PRO A 72 -4.83 -15.34 8.52
CA PRO A 72 -5.57 -15.44 7.27
C PRO A 72 -6.08 -14.11 6.72
N ASP A 73 -6.56 -13.22 7.59
CA ASP A 73 -7.08 -11.90 7.18
C ASP A 73 -6.00 -11.03 6.52
N ILE A 74 -4.78 -11.04 7.07
CA ILE A 74 -3.63 -10.33 6.50
C ILE A 74 -3.14 -11.03 5.22
N TRP A 75 -3.12 -12.35 5.22
CA TRP A 75 -2.75 -13.12 4.03
C TRP A 75 -3.71 -12.86 2.87
N ASP A 76 -5.01 -12.77 3.14
CA ASP A 76 -6.03 -12.41 2.15
C ASP A 76 -5.79 -11.02 1.56
N MET A 77 -5.38 -10.04 2.38
CA MET A 77 -4.97 -8.73 1.89
C MET A 77 -3.77 -8.82 0.96
N TYR A 78 -2.76 -9.62 1.32
CA TYR A 78 -1.59 -9.84 0.46
C TYR A 78 -2.01 -10.46 -0.87
N LYS A 79 -2.85 -11.49 -0.85
CA LYS A 79 -3.34 -12.13 -2.08
C LYS A 79 -4.18 -11.19 -2.94
N LYS A 80 -4.97 -10.29 -2.35
CA LYS A 80 -5.68 -9.23 -3.09
C LYS A 80 -4.72 -8.22 -3.72
N ALA A 81 -3.66 -7.83 -3.02
CA ALA A 81 -2.63 -6.96 -3.56
C ALA A 81 -1.93 -7.63 -4.75
N VAL A 82 -1.50 -8.89 -4.61
CA VAL A 82 -0.88 -9.67 -5.70
C VAL A 82 -1.81 -9.80 -6.91
N ALA A 83 -3.11 -10.02 -6.69
CA ALA A 83 -4.11 -10.11 -7.77
C ALA A 83 -4.37 -8.76 -8.48
N SER A 84 -3.82 -7.66 -7.96
CA SER A 84 -3.92 -6.31 -8.51
C SER A 84 -2.60 -5.82 -9.08
N PHE A 85 -1.62 -6.71 -9.27
CA PHE A 85 -0.36 -6.39 -9.95
C PHE A 85 -0.62 -5.81 -11.33
N TRP A 86 0.20 -4.82 -11.71
CA TRP A 86 0.24 -4.21 -13.02
C TRP A 86 1.66 -3.73 -13.32
N THR A 87 2.00 -3.58 -14.60
CA THR A 87 3.26 -2.95 -15.03
C THR A 87 3.01 -1.69 -15.85
N ILE A 88 4.03 -0.83 -15.92
CA ILE A 88 3.93 0.51 -16.54
C ILE A 88 3.61 0.41 -18.02
N GLU A 89 4.10 -0.65 -18.68
CA GLU A 89 3.84 -0.93 -20.09
C GLU A 89 2.36 -1.21 -20.40
N GLU A 90 1.57 -1.57 -19.38
CA GLU A 90 0.11 -1.72 -19.53
C GLU A 90 -0.59 -0.36 -19.69
N VAL A 91 0.05 0.75 -19.29
CA VAL A 91 -0.48 2.10 -19.44
C VAL A 91 0.01 2.72 -20.74
N SER A 92 -0.84 2.69 -21.76
CA SER A 92 -0.51 3.28 -23.06
C SER A 92 -0.61 4.81 -23.02
N LEU A 93 0.50 5.49 -22.78
CA LEU A 93 0.60 6.94 -22.97
C LEU A 93 0.71 7.24 -24.47
N HIS A 94 -0.45 7.32 -25.13
CA HIS A 94 -0.51 7.49 -26.57
C HIS A 94 -0.28 8.96 -26.97
N LYS A 95 -0.09 9.17 -28.28
CA LYS A 95 -0.07 10.51 -28.88
C LYS A 95 -1.32 11.33 -28.53
N GLN A 96 -2.42 10.67 -28.17
CA GLN A 96 -3.66 11.33 -27.79
C GLN A 96 -3.56 12.07 -26.47
N ASP A 97 -2.93 11.49 -25.43
CA ASP A 97 -2.73 12.16 -24.14
C ASP A 97 -1.89 13.43 -24.29
N LYS A 98 -0.82 13.35 -25.10
CA LYS A 98 0.01 14.50 -25.42
C LYS A 98 -0.75 15.56 -26.22
N LYS A 99 -1.64 15.14 -27.12
CA LYS A 99 -2.52 16.06 -27.86
C LYS A 99 -3.49 16.78 -26.93
N ASP A 100 -4.12 16.05 -26.02
CA ASP A 100 -5.07 16.59 -25.06
C ASP A 100 -4.38 17.57 -24.10
N TRP A 101 -3.18 17.20 -23.62
CA TRP A 101 -2.32 18.08 -22.86
C TRP A 101 -2.01 19.38 -23.60
N ASN A 102 -1.68 19.33 -24.89
CA ASN A 102 -1.26 20.51 -25.63
C ASN A 102 -2.43 21.39 -26.09
N GLU A 103 -3.49 20.78 -26.63
CA GLU A 103 -4.53 21.47 -27.40
C GLU A 103 -5.84 21.67 -26.63
N LYS A 104 -6.15 20.82 -25.63
CA LYS A 104 -7.44 20.88 -24.93
C LYS A 104 -7.35 21.56 -23.57
N LEU A 105 -6.25 21.37 -22.85
CA LEU A 105 -6.07 21.95 -21.52
C LEU A 105 -5.61 23.41 -21.58
N ASN A 106 -6.20 24.24 -20.73
CA ASN A 106 -5.73 25.61 -20.51
C ASN A 106 -4.53 25.66 -19.55
N SER A 107 -3.92 26.84 -19.40
CA SER A 107 -2.72 27.01 -18.57
C SER A 107 -2.93 26.68 -17.09
N ASP A 108 -4.11 27.00 -16.54
CA ASP A 108 -4.40 26.75 -15.13
C ASP A 108 -4.61 25.26 -14.85
N GLU A 109 -5.27 24.54 -15.77
CA GLU A 109 -5.45 23.09 -15.70
C GLU A 109 -4.11 22.35 -15.79
N LYS A 110 -3.24 22.75 -16.75
CA LYS A 110 -1.90 22.17 -16.87
C LYS A 110 -1.09 22.41 -15.60
N ARG A 111 -1.07 23.64 -15.09
CA ARG A 111 -0.37 23.97 -13.83
C ARG A 111 -0.89 23.15 -12.66
N PHE A 112 -2.20 22.98 -12.55
CA PHE A 112 -2.81 22.15 -11.50
C PHE A 112 -2.34 20.71 -11.60
N ILE A 113 -2.43 20.08 -12.77
CA ILE A 113 -2.04 18.69 -12.98
C ILE A 113 -0.53 18.51 -12.76
N SER A 114 0.31 19.42 -13.26
CA SER A 114 1.76 19.37 -13.04
C SER A 114 2.13 19.38 -11.55
N HIS A 115 1.50 20.24 -10.74
CA HIS A 115 1.73 20.26 -9.29
C HIS A 115 1.25 18.98 -8.59
N VAL A 116 0.11 18.43 -9.02
CA VAL A 116 -0.39 17.15 -8.49
C VAL A 116 0.57 16.01 -8.82
N LEU A 117 1.08 15.95 -10.05
CA LEU A 117 2.08 14.96 -10.46
C LEU A 117 3.39 15.12 -9.69
N ALA A 118 3.88 16.34 -9.50
CA ALA A 118 5.08 16.61 -8.72
C ALA A 118 4.93 16.19 -7.25
N PHE A 119 3.76 16.43 -6.66
CA PHE A 119 3.45 15.97 -5.30
C PHE A 119 3.51 14.43 -5.21
N PHE A 120 2.87 13.72 -6.14
CA PHE A 120 2.85 12.26 -6.11
C PHE A 120 4.22 11.62 -6.40
N ALA A 121 4.97 12.15 -7.36
CA ALA A 121 6.32 11.69 -7.66
C ALA A 121 7.26 11.76 -6.44
N ALA A 122 7.10 12.78 -5.60
CA ALA A 122 7.85 12.89 -4.35
C ALA A 122 7.27 12.03 -3.21
N SER A 123 5.94 11.93 -3.10
CA SER A 123 5.29 11.26 -1.98
C SER A 123 5.57 9.76 -1.93
N ASP A 124 5.62 9.10 -3.09
CA ASP A 124 5.83 7.65 -3.15
C ASP A 124 7.21 7.27 -2.58
N GLY A 125 8.24 8.10 -2.81
CA GLY A 125 9.56 7.93 -2.19
C GLY A 125 9.52 8.00 -0.66
N ILE A 126 8.77 8.94 -0.08
CA ILE A 126 8.62 9.10 1.38
C ILE A 126 7.87 7.90 1.99
N VAL A 127 6.81 7.44 1.32
CA VAL A 127 6.06 6.25 1.75
C VAL A 127 6.96 5.02 1.71
N ASN A 128 7.75 4.86 0.65
CA ASN A 128 8.64 3.73 0.48
C ASN A 128 9.76 3.69 1.53
N GLU A 129 10.36 4.85 1.86
CA GLU A 129 11.35 4.97 2.94
C GLU A 129 10.75 4.53 4.29
N ASN A 130 9.52 4.95 4.59
CA ASN A 130 8.82 4.51 5.79
C ASN A 130 8.56 3.00 5.83
N LEU A 131 8.12 2.42 4.70
CA LEU A 131 7.86 0.99 4.60
C LEU A 131 9.14 0.16 4.80
N ILE A 132 10.24 0.58 4.18
CA ILE A 132 11.53 -0.12 4.23
C ILE A 132 12.19 0.02 5.61
N GLU A 133 12.25 1.23 6.15
CA GLU A 133 13.02 1.51 7.37
C GLU A 133 12.24 1.24 8.65
N LYS A 134 10.91 1.36 8.62
CA LYS A 134 10.06 1.23 9.81
C LYS A 134 9.12 0.03 9.72
N PHE A 135 8.03 0.12 8.96
CA PHE A 135 6.95 -0.86 9.07
C PHE A 135 7.38 -2.30 8.76
N SER A 136 8.18 -2.52 7.72
CA SER A 136 8.67 -3.87 7.38
C SER A 136 9.71 -4.43 8.37
N GLN A 137 10.35 -3.56 9.15
CA GLN A 137 11.31 -3.93 10.19
C GLN A 137 10.62 -4.18 11.53
N GLU A 138 9.63 -3.36 11.89
CA GLU A 138 8.91 -3.41 13.16
C GLU A 138 7.93 -4.58 13.21
N VAL A 139 7.16 -4.80 12.14
CA VAL A 139 6.17 -5.88 12.08
C VAL A 139 6.87 -7.21 11.79
N LYS A 140 6.75 -8.16 12.72
CA LYS A 140 7.53 -9.41 12.70
C LYS A 140 6.84 -10.57 12.00
N ILE A 141 5.51 -10.51 11.83
CA ILE A 141 4.75 -11.63 11.26
C ILE A 141 5.00 -11.77 9.74
N PRO A 142 5.27 -12.98 9.22
CA PRO A 142 5.60 -13.17 7.80
C PRO A 142 4.50 -12.71 6.83
N GLU A 143 3.23 -12.91 7.15
CA GLU A 143 2.10 -12.53 6.29
C GLU A 143 2.07 -11.03 6.01
N ALA A 144 2.31 -10.21 7.04
CA ALA A 144 2.37 -8.75 6.88
C ALA A 144 3.65 -8.33 6.15
N ARG A 145 4.79 -9.00 6.39
CA ARG A 145 6.03 -8.72 5.65
C ARG A 145 5.90 -9.05 4.17
N CYS A 146 5.17 -10.10 3.80
CA CYS A 146 4.79 -10.37 2.41
C CYS A 146 3.94 -9.24 1.82
N PHE A 147 2.96 -8.74 2.58
CA PHE A 147 2.15 -7.59 2.16
C PHE A 147 3.01 -6.34 1.92
N TYR A 148 3.83 -5.95 2.90
CA TYR A 148 4.69 -4.77 2.78
C TYR A 148 5.74 -4.91 1.69
N GLY A 149 6.34 -6.09 1.52
CA GLY A 149 7.28 -6.32 0.42
C GLY A 149 6.63 -6.12 -0.95
N PHE A 150 5.37 -6.53 -1.10
CA PHE A 150 4.62 -6.30 -2.33
C PHE A 150 4.20 -4.83 -2.48
N GLN A 151 3.81 -4.17 -1.38
CA GLN A 151 3.50 -2.75 -1.39
C GLN A 151 4.72 -1.93 -1.85
N ILE A 152 5.90 -2.18 -1.30
CA ILE A 152 7.17 -1.55 -1.71
C ILE A 152 7.40 -1.71 -3.23
N ALA A 153 7.18 -2.91 -3.77
CA ALA A 153 7.32 -3.15 -5.20
C ALA A 153 6.33 -2.31 -6.03
N ILE A 154 5.08 -2.20 -5.58
CA ILE A 154 4.06 -1.38 -6.24
C ILE A 154 4.36 0.13 -6.11
N GLU A 155 4.85 0.62 -4.97
CA GLU A 155 5.23 2.05 -4.82
C GLU A 155 6.40 2.43 -5.76
N ASN A 156 7.31 1.49 -6.06
CA ASN A 156 8.33 1.72 -7.09
C ASN A 156 7.71 1.88 -8.48
N ILE A 157 6.72 1.04 -8.81
CA ILE A 157 5.97 1.12 -10.06
C ILE A 157 5.19 2.44 -10.15
N HIS A 158 4.57 2.88 -9.06
CA HIS A 158 3.92 4.20 -8.97
C HIS A 158 4.92 5.34 -9.24
N SER A 159 6.07 5.32 -8.56
CA SER A 159 7.12 6.34 -8.72
C SER A 159 7.60 6.47 -10.18
N GLU A 160 7.82 5.33 -10.84
CA GLU A 160 8.25 5.31 -12.24
C GLU A 160 7.12 5.78 -13.18
N MET A 161 5.87 5.37 -12.93
CA MET A 161 4.72 5.85 -13.69
C MET A 161 4.57 7.37 -13.62
N TYR A 162 4.67 7.97 -12.44
CA TYR A 162 4.58 9.44 -12.30
C TYR A 162 5.75 10.14 -12.98
N SER A 163 6.96 9.59 -12.88
CA SER A 163 8.14 10.10 -13.59
C SER A 163 7.92 10.08 -15.11
N LEU A 164 7.34 9.00 -15.64
CA LEU A 164 7.01 8.88 -17.07
C LEU A 164 5.94 9.89 -17.51
N LEU A 165 4.91 10.13 -16.69
CA LEU A 165 3.88 11.15 -16.97
C LEU A 165 4.49 12.56 -17.00
N ILE A 166 5.34 12.88 -16.03
CA ILE A 166 6.09 14.15 -15.98
C ILE A 166 6.94 14.32 -17.24
N GLU A 167 7.73 13.31 -17.61
CA GLU A 167 8.56 13.32 -18.82
C GLU A 167 7.74 13.49 -20.10
N THR A 168 6.53 12.91 -20.13
CA THR A 168 5.66 12.94 -21.31
C THR A 168 5.01 14.30 -21.52
N TYR A 169 4.56 14.94 -20.44
CA TYR A 169 3.75 16.16 -20.49
C TYR A 169 4.57 17.44 -20.31
N ILE A 170 5.56 17.43 -19.42
CA ILE A 170 6.38 18.59 -19.09
C ILE A 170 7.63 18.56 -19.96
N SER A 171 7.64 19.37 -21.02
CA SER A 171 8.72 19.34 -22.01
C SER A 171 9.90 20.26 -21.65
N ASP A 172 9.70 21.30 -20.84
CA ASP A 172 10.77 22.20 -20.41
C ASP A 172 11.56 21.57 -19.24
N PRO A 173 12.87 21.31 -19.40
CA PRO A 173 13.70 20.79 -18.33
C PRO A 173 13.78 21.69 -17.09
N LYS A 174 13.43 22.97 -17.18
CA LYS A 174 13.38 23.89 -16.03
C LYS A 174 12.11 23.77 -15.20
N GLU A 175 11.06 23.20 -15.78
CA GLU A 175 9.77 22.97 -15.11
C GLU A 175 9.65 21.55 -14.54
N LYS A 176 10.61 20.67 -14.86
CA LYS A 176 10.81 19.36 -14.23
C LYS A 176 11.58 19.51 -12.92
#